data_AF-A0A3L8PS04-F1
#
_entry.id   AF-A0A3L8PS04-F1
#
_cell.length_a   1.000
_cell.length_b   1.000
_cell.length_c   1.000
_cell.angle_alpha   90.00
_cell.angle_beta   90.00
_cell.angle_gamma   90.00
#
_symmetry.space_group_name_H-M   'P 1'
#
loop_
_entity.id
_entity.type
_entity.pdbx_description
1 polymer ?
#
loop_
_entity_poly.entity_id
_entity_poly.type
_entity_poly.pdbx_seq_one_letter_code
_entity_poly.pdbx_strand_id
1 'polypeptide(L)' 'MSRKRIEMKKVRELLRLKFDCQLSNRNIAGCLNIGAATVSEILSRFKLSQLGWPLP' A
#
# COMPACT_ATOMS: atom_id res chain seq x y z
N MET A 1 -7.63 15.33 -13.94
CA MET A 1 -7.79 13.97 -13.38
C MET A 1 -7.57 14.00 -11.88
N SER A 2 -8.64 14.04 -11.08
CA SER A 2 -8.55 14.07 -9.62
C SER A 2 -8.08 12.69 -9.11
N ARG A 3 -6.88 12.60 -8.54
CA ARG A 3 -6.40 11.36 -7.88
C ARG A 3 -7.37 11.06 -6.72
N LYS A 4 -8.26 10.09 -6.91
CA LYS A 4 -9.19 9.64 -5.86
C LYS A 4 -8.33 9.19 -4.68
N ARG A 5 -8.42 9.93 -3.58
CA ARG A 5 -7.57 9.74 -2.40
C ARG A 5 -7.95 8.41 -1.78
N ILE A 6 -6.99 7.49 -1.75
CA ILE A 6 -7.21 6.18 -1.14
C ILE A 6 -7.29 6.39 0.36
N GLU A 7 -8.26 5.73 0.98
CA GLU A 7 -8.42 5.80 2.42
C GLU A 7 -7.13 5.35 3.13
N MET A 8 -6.71 6.10 4.14
CA MET A 8 -5.52 5.76 4.93
C MET A 8 -5.61 4.35 5.55
N LYS A 9 -6.83 3.84 5.77
CA LYS A 9 -7.06 2.45 6.18
C LYS A 9 -6.50 1.45 5.16
N LYS A 10 -6.82 1.60 3.87
CA LYS A 10 -6.32 0.70 2.80
C LYS A 10 -4.81 0.80 2.62
N VAL A 11 -4.24 2.01 2.78
CA VAL A 11 -2.78 2.19 2.74
C VAL A 11 -2.11 1.43 3.87
N ARG A 12 -2.60 1.56 5.11
CA ARG A 12 -2.08 0.79 6.25
C ARG A 12 -2.21 -0.70 6.05
N GLU A 13 -3.36 -1.15 5.54
CA GLU A 13 -3.58 -2.58 5.26
C GLU A 13 -2.66 -3.10 4.16
N LEU A 14 -2.40 -2.30 3.11
CA LEU A 14 -1.41 -2.62 2.08
C LEU A 14 -0.01 -2.80 2.67
N LEU A 15 0.40 -1.87 3.54
CA LEU A 15 1.69 -1.94 4.20
C LEU A 15 1.78 -3.17 5.12
N ARG A 16 0.72 -3.45 5.89
CA ARG A 16 0.63 -4.66 6.70
C ARG A 16 0.73 -5.92 5.85
N LEU A 17 -0.06 -6.05 4.78
CA LEU A 17 0.00 -7.21 3.89
C LEU A 17 1.39 -7.35 3.22
N LYS A 18 2.09 -6.24 2.98
CA LYS A 18 3.43 -6.25 2.39
C LYS A 18 4.54 -6.59 3.38
N PHE A 19 4.53 -6.02 4.57
CA PHE A 19 5.62 -6.13 5.55
C PHE A 19 5.36 -7.24 6.58
N ASP A 20 4.12 -7.39 7.02
CA ASP A 20 3.68 -8.40 8.00
C ASP A 20 3.45 -9.75 7.31
N CYS A 21 2.62 -9.76 6.25
CA CYS A 21 2.27 -10.99 5.53
C CYS A 21 3.18 -11.30 4.32
N GLN A 22 4.13 -10.42 3.99
CA GLN A 22 5.09 -10.59 2.87
C GLN A 22 4.44 -10.95 1.53
N LEU A 23 3.23 -10.46 1.28
CA LEU A 23 2.50 -10.78 0.05
C LEU A 23 3.08 -10.07 -1.17
N SER A 24 2.85 -10.70 -2.32
CA SER A 24 3.17 -10.12 -3.62
C SER A 24 2.20 -8.99 -3.97
N ASN A 25 2.68 -7.99 -4.71
CA ASN A 25 1.87 -6.81 -5.07
C ASN A 25 0.55 -7.17 -5.79
N ARG A 26 0.53 -8.27 -6.55
CA ARG A 26 -0.69 -8.82 -7.18
C ARG A 26 -1.71 -9.35 -6.17
N ASN A 27 -1.26 -10.08 -5.15
CA ASN A 27 -2.14 -10.58 -4.09
C ASN A 27 -2.70 -9.42 -3.27
N ILE A 28 -1.86 -8.43 -2.94
CA ILE A 28 -2.30 -7.23 -2.23
C ILE A 28 -3.34 -6.44 -3.04
N ALA A 29 -3.11 -6.29 -4.36
CA ALA A 29 -4.06 -5.67 -5.28
C ALA A 29 -5.42 -6.39 -5.26
N GLY A 30 -5.41 -7.73 -5.26
CA GLY A 30 -6.61 -8.55 -5.14
C GLY A 30 -7.31 -8.39 -3.78
N CYS A 31 -6.57 -8.49 -2.67
CA CYS A 31 -7.10 -8.36 -1.31
C CYS A 31 -7.76 -7.00 -1.05
N LEU A 32 -7.16 -5.92 -1.55
CA LEU A 32 -7.65 -4.55 -1.31
C LEU A 32 -8.56 -4.01 -2.42
N ASN A 33 -8.76 -4.82 -3.46
CA ASN A 33 -9.49 -4.47 -4.68
C ASN A 33 -9.00 -3.13 -5.28
N ILE A 34 -7.68 -3.01 -5.41
CA ILE A 34 -7.00 -1.84 -5.99
C ILE A 34 -6.09 -2.27 -7.13
N GLY A 35 -5.88 -1.38 -8.10
CA GLY A 35 -4.98 -1.67 -9.23
C GLY A 35 -3.53 -1.89 -8.77
N ALA A 36 -2.82 -2.82 -9.40
CA ALA A 36 -1.40 -3.06 -9.09
C ALA A 36 -0.52 -1.81 -9.25
N ALA A 37 -0.86 -0.93 -10.19
CA ALA A 37 -0.21 0.38 -10.35
C ALA A 37 -0.36 1.25 -9.08
N THR A 38 -1.54 1.24 -8.48
CA THR A 38 -1.83 1.94 -7.23
C THR A 38 -1.00 1.37 -6.07
N VAL A 39 -0.89 0.05 -5.98
CA VAL A 39 -0.04 -0.61 -4.98
C VAL A 39 1.41 -0.14 -5.10
N SER A 40 1.95 -0.17 -6.33
CA SER A 40 3.32 0.27 -6.58
C SER A 40 3.52 1.75 -6.25
N GLU A 41 2.56 2.62 -6.60
CA GLU A 41 2.64 4.05 -6.29
C GLU A 41 2.64 4.31 -4.78
N ILE A 42 1.81 3.59 -4.02
CA ILE A 42 1.77 3.68 -2.55
C ILE A 42 3.11 3.21 -1.95
N LEU A 43 3.61 2.05 -2.38
CA LEU A 43 4.88 1.51 -1.88
C LEU A 43 6.05 2.46 -2.18
N SER A 44 6.10 3.03 -3.38
CA SER A 44 7.10 4.02 -3.75
C SER A 44 7.00 5.27 -2.87
N ARG A 45 5.78 5.81 -2.66
CA ARG A 45 5.57 6.94 -1.75
C ARG A 45 5.94 6.64 -0.31
N PHE A 46 5.62 5.44 0.17
CA PHE A 46 5.97 5.01 1.51
C PHE A 46 7.49 4.94 1.68
N LYS A 47 8.19 4.34 0.70
CA LYS A 47 9.66 4.30 0.66
C LYS A 47 10.28 5.71 0.63
N LEU A 48 9.66 6.66 -0.07
CA LEU A 48 10.10 8.05 -0.10
C LEU A 48 9.81 8.80 1.20
N SER A 49 8.75 8.43 1.91
CA SER A 49 8.34 9.12 3.15
C SER A 49 9.28 8.87 4.34
N GLN A 50 10.29 7.99 4.20
CA GLN A 50 11.19 7.57 5.28
C GLN A 50 10.45 7.10 6.55
N LEU A 51 9.16 6.78 6.44
CA LEU A 51 8.36 6.24 7.52
C LEU A 51 8.73 4.77 7.70
N GLY A 52 9.08 4.41 8.93
CA GLY A 52 9.28 3.02 9.33
C GLY A 52 7.95 2.28 9.44
N TRP A 53 7.96 1.00 9.06
CA TRP A 53 6.93 0.05 9.48
C TRP A 53 7.53 -0.87 10.56
N PRO A 54 6.80 -1.21 11.63
CA PRO A 54 5.46 -0.73 12.00
C PRO A 54 5.48 0.74 12.46
N LEU A 55 4.41 1.49 12.16
CA LEU A 55 4.22 2.84 12.69
C LEU A 55 4.04 2.74 14.21
N PRO A 56 4.77 3.52 15.02
CA PRO A 56 4.63 3.54 16.49
C PRO A 56 3.27 4.07 16.95
#